data_AF-A0A2L2YGM8-F1
#
_entry.id   AF-A0A2L2YGM8-F1
#
_cell.length_a   1.000
_cell.length_b   1.000
_cell.length_c   1.000
_cell.angle_alpha   90.00
_cell.angle_beta   90.00
_cell.angle_gamma   90.00
#
_symmetry.space_group_name_H-M   'P 1'
#
loop_
_entity.id
_entity.type
_entity.pdbx_description
1 polymer ?
#
loop_
_entity_poly.entity_id
_entity_poly.type
_entity_poly.pdbx_seq_one_letter_code
_entity_poly.pdbx_strand_id
1 'polypeptide(L)'
;EAEVSEKDLNVFPEQCSSQICFASCKALHCKVCTQCLTDDIKGVFKTAYEEFINRGKYRRLIPPPSIEKQDQRNKRFLKFSIVNSLMAIWFEGKCLQDVSWCY
;
A
#
# COMPACT_ATOMS: atom_id res chain seq x y z
N GLU A 1 -4.53 -17.48 15.55
CA GLU A 1 -4.70 -16.39 14.57
C GLU A 1 -3.60 -16.52 13.53
N ALA A 2 -3.90 -16.29 12.25
CA ALA A 2 -2.86 -16.28 11.22
C ALA A 2 -2.16 -14.92 11.25
N GLU A 3 -0.91 -14.90 11.69
CA GLU A 3 -0.09 -13.68 11.75
C GLU A 3 0.20 -13.17 10.32
N VAL A 4 -0.01 -11.88 10.06
CA VAL A 4 0.36 -11.27 8.78
C VAL A 4 1.86 -11.32 8.58
N SER A 5 2.28 -12.02 7.52
CA SER A 5 3.68 -12.18 7.15
C SER A 5 4.16 -11.00 6.31
N GLU A 6 5.47 -10.81 6.19
CA GLU A 6 6.02 -9.79 5.29
C GLU A 6 5.69 -10.05 3.81
N LYS A 7 5.45 -11.32 3.44
CA LYS A 7 5.04 -11.68 2.08
C LYS A 7 3.69 -11.10 1.73
N ASP A 8 2.79 -11.01 2.70
CA ASP A 8 1.47 -10.41 2.56
C ASP A 8 1.54 -8.91 2.32
N LEU A 9 2.67 -8.26 2.61
CA LEU A 9 2.88 -6.83 2.38
C LEU A 9 3.51 -6.53 1.01
N ASN A 10 4.05 -7.55 0.31
CA ASN A 10 4.75 -7.33 -0.95
C ASN A 10 3.85 -6.74 -2.03
N VAL A 11 4.36 -5.71 -2.70
CA VAL A 11 3.75 -5.05 -3.87
C VAL A 11 4.84 -4.72 -4.89
N PHE A 12 4.46 -4.59 -6.17
CA PHE A 12 5.37 -4.20 -7.27
C PHE A 12 6.70 -4.99 -7.33
N PRO A 13 6.67 -6.33 -7.51
CA PRO A 13 7.88 -7.16 -7.47
C PRO A 13 8.97 -6.70 -8.44
N GLU A 14 8.62 -6.41 -9.69
CA GLU A 14 9.56 -5.92 -10.72
C GLU A 14 10.22 -4.58 -10.36
N GLN A 15 9.48 -3.71 -9.67
CA GLN A 15 10.01 -2.42 -9.22
C GLN A 15 10.97 -2.62 -8.04
N CYS A 16 10.60 -3.50 -7.11
CA CYS A 16 11.39 -3.77 -5.91
C CYS A 16 12.64 -4.59 -6.18
N SER A 17 12.67 -5.37 -7.27
CA SER A 17 13.86 -6.06 -7.78
C SER A 17 14.73 -5.17 -8.69
N SER A 18 14.25 -3.99 -9.09
CA SER A 18 15.02 -3.08 -9.94
C SER A 18 16.28 -2.56 -9.24
N GLN A 19 17.33 -2.29 -10.02
CA GLN A 19 18.60 -1.76 -9.50
C GLN A 19 18.41 -0.44 -8.71
N ILE A 20 17.39 0.35 -9.06
CA ILE A 20 17.08 1.62 -8.42
C ILE A 20 16.67 1.39 -6.96
N CYS A 21 15.69 0.52 -6.71
CA CYS A 21 15.19 0.23 -5.37
C CYS A 21 16.08 -0.73 -4.58
N PHE A 22 16.83 -1.58 -5.28
CA PHE A 22 17.82 -2.46 -4.65
C PHE A 22 19.00 -1.66 -4.08
N ALA A 23 19.47 -0.63 -4.80
CA ALA A 23 20.58 0.21 -4.35
C ALA A 23 20.16 1.32 -3.36
N SER A 24 18.90 1.79 -3.41
CA SER A 24 18.46 2.90 -2.54
C SER A 24 16.96 2.96 -2.31
N CYS A 25 16.56 3.22 -1.06
CA CYS A 25 15.17 3.47 -0.66
C CYS A 25 14.74 4.95 -0.76
N LYS A 26 15.51 5.80 -1.44
CA LYS A 26 15.24 7.25 -1.49
C LYS A 26 14.01 7.61 -2.32
N ALA A 27 13.79 6.93 -3.44
CA ALA A 27 12.66 7.21 -4.31
C ALA A 27 11.35 6.78 -3.65
N LEU A 28 10.30 7.59 -3.78
CA LEU A 28 9.01 7.37 -3.11
C LEU A 28 8.41 5.98 -3.43
N HIS A 29 8.50 5.56 -4.69
CA HIS A 29 7.98 4.26 -5.12
C HIS A 29 8.78 3.09 -4.53
N CYS A 30 10.07 3.26 -4.21
CA CYS A 30 10.86 2.22 -3.53
C CYS A 30 10.47 2.08 -2.05
N LYS A 31 9.89 3.11 -1.43
CA LYS A 31 9.54 3.09 -0.01
C LYS A 31 8.40 2.13 0.34
N VAL A 32 7.68 1.58 -0.64
CA VAL A 32 6.70 0.50 -0.41
C VAL A 32 7.28 -0.90 -0.55
N CYS A 33 8.54 -1.02 -0.99
CA CYS A 33 9.23 -2.30 -1.06
C CYS A 33 9.59 -2.78 0.34
N THR A 34 9.40 -4.06 0.60
CA THR A 34 9.52 -4.65 1.94
C THR A 34 10.88 -4.40 2.61
N GLN A 35 11.97 -4.39 1.83
CA GLN A 35 13.31 -4.06 2.31
C GLN A 35 13.49 -2.58 2.73
N CYS A 36 12.61 -1.71 2.28
CA CYS A 36 12.64 -0.27 2.53
C CYS A 36 11.60 0.19 3.56
N LEU A 37 10.74 -0.71 4.03
CA LEU A 37 9.73 -0.39 5.05
C LEU A 37 10.38 -0.27 6.43
N THR A 38 10.06 0.81 7.15
CA THR A 38 10.33 0.90 8.59
C THR A 38 9.33 0.05 9.37
N ASP A 39 9.67 -0.34 10.59
CA ASP A 39 8.79 -1.17 11.43
C ASP A 39 7.42 -0.51 11.67
N ASP A 40 7.38 0.82 11.80
CA ASP A 40 6.12 1.58 11.92
C ASP A 40 5.23 1.41 10.69
N ILE A 41 5.79 1.54 9.48
CA ILE A 41 5.02 1.39 8.24
C ILE A 41 4.64 -0.08 8.02
N LYS A 42 5.51 -1.03 8.37
CA LYS A 42 5.16 -2.45 8.37
C LYS A 42 3.95 -2.71 9.27
N GLY A 43 3.93 -2.14 10.48
CA GLY A 43 2.80 -2.23 11.40
C GLY A 43 1.51 -1.69 10.77
N VAL A 44 1.56 -0.48 10.20
CA VAL A 44 0.41 0.13 9.49
C VAL A 44 -0.09 -0.78 8.36
N PHE A 45 0.81 -1.34 7.55
CA PHE A 45 0.42 -2.21 6.43
C PHE A 45 -0.11 -3.57 6.90
N LYS A 46 0.43 -4.14 7.98
CA LYS A 46 -0.12 -5.36 8.59
C LYS A 46 -1.55 -5.13 9.08
N THR A 47 -1.78 -4.06 9.83
CA THR A 47 -3.13 -3.69 10.28
C THR A 47 -4.08 -3.47 9.10
N ALA A 48 -3.65 -2.73 8.08
CA ALA A 48 -4.46 -2.50 6.88
C ALA A 48 -4.78 -3.81 6.12
N TYR A 49 -3.85 -4.77 6.10
CA TYR A 49 -4.07 -6.09 5.54
C TYR A 49 -5.11 -6.88 6.35
N GLU A 50 -4.98 -6.90 7.68
CA GLU A 50 -5.94 -7.57 8.57
C GLU A 50 -7.34 -6.97 8.46
N GLU A 51 -7.44 -5.64 8.43
CA GLU A 51 -8.70 -4.91 8.22
C GLU A 51 -9.37 -5.34 6.92
N PHE A 52 -8.59 -5.45 5.85
CA PHE A 52 -9.10 -5.85 4.54
C PHE A 52 -9.61 -7.30 4.55
N ILE A 53 -8.82 -8.24 5.08
CA ILE A 53 -9.22 -9.65 5.16
C ILE A 53 -10.47 -9.83 6.03
N ASN A 54 -10.62 -9.01 7.07
CA ASN A 54 -11.73 -9.04 8.00
C ASN A 54 -12.84 -8.00 7.69
N ARG A 55 -12.82 -7.35 6.51
CA ARG A 55 -13.69 -6.20 6.21
C ARG A 55 -15.17 -6.54 6.12
N GLY A 56 -15.56 -7.79 5.95
CA GLY A 56 -16.96 -8.18 5.74
C GLY A 56 -17.62 -7.38 4.61
N LYS A 57 -18.60 -6.52 4.96
CA LYS A 57 -19.31 -5.63 4.02
C LYS A 57 -18.83 -4.17 4.07
N TYR A 58 -17.82 -3.86 4.88
CA TYR A 58 -17.24 -2.54 4.95
C TYR A 58 -16.34 -2.27 3.74
N ARG A 59 -16.21 -0.99 3.39
CA ARG A 59 -15.35 -0.51 2.31
C ARG A 59 -14.31 0.44 2.85
N ARG A 60 -13.17 0.52 2.17
CA ARG A 60 -12.08 1.42 2.57
C ARG A 60 -12.49 2.87 2.32
N LEU A 61 -12.42 3.70 3.35
CA LEU A 61 -12.66 5.15 3.22
C LEU A 61 -11.41 5.91 2.78
N ILE A 62 -10.24 5.52 3.30
CA ILE A 62 -8.94 6.17 3.04
C ILE A 62 -7.85 5.08 2.92
N PRO A 63 -7.01 5.09 1.88
CA PRO A 63 -7.20 5.85 0.64
C PRO A 63 -8.48 5.37 -0.07
N PRO A 64 -9.24 6.25 -0.72
CA PRO A 64 -10.45 5.85 -1.43
C PRO A 64 -10.15 4.77 -2.48
N PRO A 65 -11.16 3.96 -2.84
CA PRO A 65 -11.05 2.92 -3.86
C PRO A 65 -10.37 3.45 -5.14
N SER A 66 -9.46 2.66 -5.72
CA SER A 66 -8.71 3.08 -6.91
C SER A 66 -9.59 3.25 -8.14
N ILE A 67 -10.82 2.73 -8.12
CA ILE A 67 -11.81 2.88 -9.19
C ILE A 67 -12.47 4.27 -9.13
N GLU A 68 -12.51 4.90 -7.95
CA GLU A 68 -13.02 6.26 -7.75
C GLU A 68 -11.96 7.33 -8.10
N LYS A 69 -10.91 6.99 -8.88
CA LYS A 69 -9.80 7.86 -9.34
C LYS A 69 -10.23 9.15 -10.07
N GLN A 70 -11.52 9.37 -10.31
CA GLN A 70 -12.05 10.54 -11.00
C GLN A 70 -12.19 11.81 -10.13
N ASP A 71 -12.17 11.73 -8.79
CA ASP A 71 -12.41 12.92 -7.98
C ASP A 71 -11.10 13.64 -7.57
N GLN A 72 -11.05 14.97 -7.77
CA GLN A 72 -9.90 15.83 -7.42
C GLN A 72 -9.53 15.76 -5.93
N ARG A 73 -10.43 15.24 -5.08
CA ARG A 73 -10.20 14.92 -3.66
C ARG A 73 -9.05 13.94 -3.45
N ASN A 74 -8.84 12.96 -4.35
CA ASN A 74 -7.77 11.95 -4.24
C ASN A 74 -6.38 12.58 -4.32
N LYS A 75 -6.22 13.63 -5.13
CA LYS A 75 -4.95 14.39 -5.23
C LYS A 75 -4.66 15.24 -3.98
N ARG A 76 -5.67 15.59 -3.18
CA ARG A 76 -5.47 16.28 -1.90
C ARG A 76 -4.98 15.31 -0.81
N PHE A 77 -5.44 14.06 -0.79
CA PHE A 77 -5.01 13.07 0.22
C PHE A 77 -3.50 12.80 0.22
N LEU A 78 -2.88 12.80 -0.96
CA LEU A 78 -1.43 12.67 -1.13
C LEU A 78 -0.64 13.85 -0.52
N LYS A 79 -1.29 14.95 -0.11
CA LYS A 79 -0.64 16.09 0.55
C LYS A 79 -0.58 15.98 2.08
N PHE A 80 -1.25 15.01 2.71
CA PHE A 80 -1.47 15.06 4.17
C PHE A 80 -0.47 14.28 5.02
N SER A 81 0.25 13.28 4.48
CA SER A 81 1.33 12.57 5.20
C SER A 81 2.09 11.63 4.26
N ILE A 82 3.37 11.37 4.55
CA ILE A 82 4.15 10.31 3.89
C ILE A 82 3.45 8.95 4.08
N VAL A 83 2.89 8.67 5.26
CA VAL A 83 2.18 7.42 5.56
C VAL A 83 0.98 7.24 4.63
N ASN A 84 0.15 8.27 4.48
CA ASN A 84 -1.02 8.23 3.59
C ASN A 84 -0.62 8.02 2.13
N SER A 85 0.49 8.62 1.71
CA SER A 85 1.03 8.45 0.35
C SER A 85 1.50 7.01 0.12
N LEU A 86 2.21 6.43 1.10
CA LEU A 86 2.66 5.05 1.04
C LEU A 86 1.47 4.07 1.06
N MET A 87 0.45 4.31 1.89
CA MET A 87 -0.79 3.53 1.89
C MET A 87 -1.49 3.58 0.53
N ALA A 88 -1.60 4.76 -0.10
CA ALA A 88 -2.21 4.90 -1.42
C ALA A 88 -1.47 4.08 -2.48
N ILE A 89 -0.14 4.18 -2.51
CA ILE A 89 0.70 3.41 -3.44
C ILE A 89 0.60 1.91 -3.14
N TRP A 90 0.61 1.52 -1.87
CA TRP A 90 0.56 0.12 -1.46
C TRP A 90 -0.79 -0.53 -1.84
N PHE A 91 -1.91 0.13 -1.56
CA PHE A 91 -3.23 -0.36 -1.97
C PHE A 91 -3.40 -0.42 -3.49
N GLU A 92 -2.79 0.52 -4.23
CA GLU A 92 -2.72 0.43 -5.69
C GLU A 92 -1.94 -0.82 -6.13
N GLY A 93 -0.79 -1.09 -5.51
CA GLY A 93 -0.02 -2.31 -5.77
C GLY A 93 -0.79 -3.59 -5.48
N LYS A 94 -1.57 -3.61 -4.38
CA LYS A 94 -2.46 -4.72 -4.04
C LYS A 94 -3.59 -4.88 -5.05
N CYS A 95 -4.23 -3.79 -5.45
CA CYS A 95 -5.27 -3.78 -6.48
C CYS A 95 -4.79 -4.33 -7.83
N LEU A 96 -3.53 -4.06 -8.21
CA LEU A 96 -2.92 -4.61 -9.42
C LEU A 96 -2.64 -6.12 -9.32
N GLN A 97 -2.41 -6.64 -8.11
CA GLN A 97 -2.20 -8.08 -7.86
C GLN A 97 -3.53 -8.83 -7.74
N ASP A 98 -4.51 -8.23 -7.07
CA ASP A 98 -5.84 -8.77 -6.87
C ASP A 98 -6.87 -7.62 -6.89
N VAL A 99 -7.79 -7.69 -7.85
CA VAL A 99 -8.82 -6.68 -8.09
C VAL A 99 -9.74 -6.45 -6.89
N SER A 100 -9.85 -7.42 -5.97
CA SER A 100 -10.65 -7.28 -4.75
C SER A 100 -10.16 -6.14 -3.84
N TRP A 101 -8.89 -5.75 -3.97
CA TRP A 101 -8.22 -4.67 -3.23
C TRP A 101 -8.44 -3.27 -3.80
N CYS A 102 -9.01 -3.18 -5.01
CA CYS A 102 -9.36 -1.92 -5.64
C CYS A 102 -10.56 -1.22 -4.98
N TYR A 103 -11.32 -1.94 -4.16
CA TYR A 103 -12.60 -1.55 -3.53
C TYR A 103 -12.50 -1.42 -2.01
#